data_AF-G3G7V9-F1
#
_entry.id   AF-G3G7V9-F1
#
_cell.length_a   1.000
_cell.length_b   1.000
_cell.length_c   1.000
_cell.angle_alpha   90.00
_cell.angle_beta   90.00
_cell.angle_gamma   90.00
#
_symmetry.space_group_name_H-M   'P 1'
#
loop_
_entity.id
_entity.type
_entity.pdbx_description
1 polymer ?
#
loop_
_entity_poly.entity_id
_entity_poly.type
_entity_poly.pdbx_seq_one_letter_code
_entity_poly.pdbx_strand_id
1 'polypeptide(L)'
;FFAGYPITPSTEVAEILAEELPKLGGKFIQMEDEIGSMGAVLGASLTGVKAITATSGPGFSLKQELIGYGCMAEIPCVIVNVQRMGPSTGLPTGCK
;
A
#
# COMPACT_ATOMS: atom_id res chain seq x y z
N PHE A 1 -5.25 3.79 9.30
CA PHE A 1 -4.45 4.76 8.52
C PHE A 1 -4.11 4.11 7.19
N PHE A 2 -4.32 4.80 6.09
CA PHE A 2 -3.95 4.31 4.77
C PHE A 2 -2.97 5.28 4.11
N ALA A 3 -1.87 4.72 3.63
CA ALA A 3 -0.97 5.41 2.71
C ALA A 3 -0.69 4.52 1.50
N GLY A 4 -0.82 5.07 0.31
CA GLY A 4 -0.70 4.32 -0.93
C GLY A 4 -0.36 5.21 -2.11
N TYR A 5 0.19 4.58 -3.15
CA TYR A 5 0.38 5.16 -4.46
C TYR A 5 -0.63 4.51 -5.43
N PRO A 6 -1.34 5.28 -6.27
CA PRO A 6 -2.33 4.72 -7.18
C PRO A 6 -1.66 3.85 -8.26
N ILE A 7 -1.89 2.54 -8.20
CA ILE A 7 -1.44 1.58 -9.22
C ILE A 7 -2.59 0.64 -9.62
N THR A 8 -2.89 0.53 -10.92
CA THR A 8 -3.88 -0.43 -11.44
C THR A 8 -3.40 -1.86 -11.19
N PRO A 9 -4.22 -2.81 -10.69
CA PRO A 9 -5.67 -2.75 -10.39
C PRO A 9 -6.02 -2.48 -8.90
N SER A 10 -5.08 -1.99 -8.09
CA SER A 10 -5.32 -1.71 -6.66
C SER A 10 -6.07 -0.39 -6.39
N THR A 11 -6.41 0.37 -7.44
CA THR A 11 -7.06 1.68 -7.34
C THR A 11 -8.45 1.59 -6.70
N GLU A 12 -9.22 0.53 -6.97
CA GLU A 12 -10.54 0.30 -6.35
C GLU A 12 -10.44 0.23 -4.82
N VAL A 13 -9.40 -0.41 -4.29
CA VAL A 13 -9.16 -0.48 -2.84
C VAL A 13 -8.85 0.90 -2.27
N ALA A 14 -8.07 1.70 -2.99
CA ALA A 14 -7.75 3.06 -2.58
C ALA A 14 -8.98 3.98 -2.65
N GLU A 15 -9.85 3.84 -3.65
CA GLU A 15 -11.09 4.61 -3.80
C GLU A 15 -12.09 4.31 -2.67
N ILE A 16 -12.35 3.03 -2.38
CA ILE A 16 -13.23 2.63 -1.27
C ILE A 16 -12.68 3.16 0.06
N LEU A 17 -11.37 3.03 0.27
CA LEU A 17 -10.74 3.52 1.50
C LEU A 17 -10.71 5.05 1.58
N ALA A 18 -10.63 5.76 0.46
CA ALA A 18 -10.72 7.22 0.44
C ALA A 18 -12.10 7.71 0.86
N GLU A 19 -13.17 6.98 0.54
CA GLU A 19 -14.54 7.31 0.97
C GLU A 19 -14.85 6.87 2.40
N GLU A 20 -14.44 5.66 2.79
CA GLU A 20 -14.83 5.07 4.07
C GLU A 20 -13.91 5.46 5.25
N LEU A 21 -12.61 5.65 5.03
CA LEU A 21 -11.69 6.01 6.12
C LEU A 21 -12.05 7.35 6.78
N PRO A 22 -12.35 8.44 6.04
CA PRO A 22 -12.72 9.70 6.66
C PRO A 22 -13.98 9.59 7.51
N LYS A 23 -14.96 8.76 7.12
CA LYS A 23 -16.20 8.52 7.89
C LYS A 23 -15.93 7.86 9.23
N LEU A 24 -14.90 7.01 9.30
CA LEU A 24 -14.46 6.32 10.52
C LEU A 24 -13.40 7.09 11.32
N GLY A 25 -13.08 8.33 10.93
CA GLY A 25 -12.03 9.15 11.56
C GLY A 25 -10.60 8.72 11.22
N GLY A 26 -10.44 7.82 10.23
CA GLY A 26 -9.15 7.44 9.67
C GLY A 26 -8.61 8.49 8.69
N LYS A 27 -7.29 8.55 8.54
CA LYS A 27 -6.64 9.36 7.49
C LYS A 27 -6.26 8.50 6.29
N PHE A 28 -6.56 9.05 5.11
CA PHE A 28 -6.13 8.59 3.81
C PHE A 28 -5.08 9.58 3.29
N ILE A 29 -3.90 9.09 2.93
CA ILE A 29 -2.82 9.90 2.38
C ILE A 29 -2.33 9.26 1.08
N GLN A 30 -2.37 10.02 -0.01
CA GLN A 30 -1.70 9.66 -1.24
C GLN A 30 -0.24 10.11 -1.15
N MET A 31 0.68 9.16 -1.32
CA MET A 31 2.11 9.44 -1.33
C MET A 31 2.63 9.55 -2.77
N GLU A 32 3.83 10.08 -2.91
CA GLU A 32 4.53 10.31 -4.18
C GLU A 32 4.95 9.03 -4.89
N ASP A 33 5.31 8.01 -4.11
CA ASP A 33 5.78 6.72 -4.60
C ASP A 33 5.45 5.58 -3.60
N GLU A 34 5.69 4.34 -4.02
CA GLU A 34 5.46 3.18 -3.17
C GLU A 34 6.38 3.12 -1.95
N ILE A 35 7.58 3.71 -2.02
CA ILE A 35 8.56 3.73 -0.92
C ILE A 35 8.07 4.66 0.20
N GLY A 36 7.74 5.90 -0.13
CA GLY A 36 7.13 6.89 0.76
C GLY A 36 5.81 6.38 1.34
N SER A 37 4.99 5.68 0.54
CA SER A 37 3.77 5.03 1.04
C SER A 37 4.04 4.02 2.15
N MET A 38 5.07 3.18 2.00
CA MET A 38 5.42 2.18 3.01
C MET A 38 6.09 2.81 4.24
N GLY A 39 6.91 3.84 4.05
CA GLY A 39 7.50 4.61 5.16
C GLY A 39 6.43 5.27 6.03
N ALA A 40 5.42 5.88 5.40
CA ALA A 40 4.28 6.47 6.11
C ALA A 40 3.44 5.40 6.86
N VAL A 41 3.24 4.22 6.26
CA VAL A 41 2.54 3.10 6.92
C VAL A 41 3.30 2.59 8.14
N LEU A 42 4.61 2.42 8.05
CA LEU A 42 5.44 1.99 9.18
C LEU A 42 5.46 3.05 10.29
N GLY A 43 5.63 4.32 9.92
CA GLY A 43 5.56 5.44 10.88
C GLY A 43 4.20 5.52 11.58
N ALA A 44 3.11 5.35 10.83
CA ALA A 44 1.77 5.29 11.42
C ALA A 44 1.61 4.08 12.37
N SER A 45 2.10 2.91 11.98
CA SER A 45 2.08 1.73 12.86
C SER A 45 2.83 1.95 14.18
N LEU A 46 3.95 2.67 14.15
CA LEU A 46 4.73 3.01 15.36
C LEU A 46 3.97 3.95 16.30
N THR A 47 3.07 4.78 15.77
CA THR A 47 2.18 5.63 16.60
C THR A 47 1.01 4.88 17.22
N GLY A 48 0.91 3.56 17.01
CA GLY A 48 -0.12 2.69 17.59
C GLY A 48 -1.41 2.61 16.77
N VAL A 49 -1.47 3.20 15.57
CA VAL A 49 -2.62 3.07 14.68
C VAL A 49 -2.46 1.87 13.75
N LYS A 50 -3.57 1.18 13.45
CA LYS A 50 -3.58 0.12 12.44
C LYS A 50 -3.33 0.74 11.06
N ALA A 51 -2.22 0.34 10.43
CA ALA A 51 -1.78 0.88 9.15
C ALA A 51 -1.90 -0.17 8.04
N ILE A 52 -2.45 0.26 6.90
CA ILE A 52 -2.70 -0.58 5.74
C ILE A 52 -2.24 0.12 4.47
N THR A 53 -1.67 -0.63 3.52
CA THR A 53 -1.31 -0.14 2.18
C THR A 53 -1.82 -1.11 1.11
N ALA A 54 -2.17 -0.59 -0.06
CA ALA A 54 -2.52 -1.38 -1.24
C ALA A 54 -1.49 -1.16 -2.34
N THR A 55 -1.13 -2.22 -3.06
CA THR A 55 -0.16 -2.18 -4.16
C THR A 55 -0.39 -3.34 -5.14
N SER A 56 0.39 -3.36 -6.21
CA SER A 56 0.48 -4.46 -7.17
C SER A 56 1.95 -4.84 -7.41
N GLY A 57 2.20 -5.83 -8.28
CA GLY A 57 3.52 -6.46 -8.48
C GLY A 57 4.73 -5.51 -8.53
N PRO A 58 4.75 -4.45 -9.36
CA PRO A 58 5.87 -3.52 -9.43
C PRO A 58 6.09 -2.77 -8.11
N GLY A 59 5.00 -2.25 -7.53
CA GLY A 59 5.05 -1.53 -6.27
C GLY A 59 5.38 -2.42 -5.07
N PHE A 60 5.04 -3.70 -5.09
CA PHE A 60 5.46 -4.66 -4.06
C PHE A 60 6.98 -4.88 -4.10
N SER A 61 7.57 -4.89 -5.29
CA SER A 61 9.03 -5.05 -5.45
C SER A 61 9.79 -3.87 -4.86
N LEU A 62 9.29 -2.64 -5.05
CA LEU A 62 9.86 -1.42 -4.47
C LEU A 62 9.74 -1.37 -2.94
N LYS A 63 8.71 -1.99 -2.37
CA LYS A 63 8.47 -2.00 -0.92
C LYS A 63 9.36 -2.99 -0.15
N GLN A 64 10.09 -3.88 -0.82
CA GLN A 64 10.82 -4.98 -0.15
C GLN A 64 11.80 -4.50 0.93
N GLU A 65 12.52 -3.41 0.70
CA GLU A 65 13.47 -2.87 1.68
C GLU A 65 12.77 -2.50 3.00
N LEU A 66 11.66 -1.76 2.89
CA LEU A 66 10.88 -1.31 4.04
C LEU A 66 10.07 -2.43 4.69
N ILE A 67 9.65 -3.45 3.92
CA ILE A 67 9.07 -4.67 4.48
C ILE A 67 10.10 -5.39 5.35
N GLY A 68 11.34 -5.52 4.88
CA GLY A 68 12.44 -6.09 5.66
C GLY A 68 12.69 -5.29 6.95
N TYR A 69 12.67 -3.96 6.86
CA TYR A 69 12.76 -3.09 8.04
C TYR A 69 11.60 -3.30 9.02
N GLY A 70 10.36 -3.40 8.52
CA GLY A 70 9.18 -3.70 9.33
C GLY A 70 9.27 -5.04 10.06
N CYS A 71 9.81 -6.07 9.42
CA CYS A 71 10.09 -7.35 10.06
C CYS A 71 11.17 -7.25 11.13
N MET A 72 12.26 -6.53 10.86
CA MET A 72 13.36 -6.34 11.82
C MET A 72 12.94 -5.56 13.07
N ALA A 73 12.07 -4.57 12.90
CA ALA A 73 11.57 -3.71 13.98
C ALA A 73 10.24 -4.18 14.58
N GLU A 74 9.76 -5.38 14.20
CA GLU A 74 8.48 -5.97 14.66
C GLU A 74 7.26 -5.03 14.50
N ILE A 75 7.23 -4.24 13.42
CA ILE A 75 6.20 -3.23 13.17
C ILE A 75 4.98 -3.89 12.48
N PRO A 76 3.80 -3.89 13.10
CA PRO A 76 2.62 -4.54 12.54
C PRO A 76 1.99 -3.72 11.40
N CYS A 77 2.17 -4.16 10.15
CA CYS A 77 1.58 -3.54 8.97
C CYS A 77 0.84 -4.55 8.09
N VAL A 78 -0.19 -4.08 7.38
CA VAL A 78 -0.94 -4.90 6.42
C VAL A 78 -0.69 -4.39 5.00
N ILE A 79 -0.27 -5.30 4.12
CA ILE A 79 0.04 -5.01 2.72
C ILE A 79 -0.91 -5.83 1.84
N VAL A 80 -1.80 -5.13 1.14
CA VAL A 80 -2.69 -5.75 0.16
C VAL A 80 -1.98 -5.76 -1.18
N ASN A 81 -1.55 -6.94 -1.62
CA ASN A 81 -0.98 -7.14 -2.94
C ASN A 81 -2.06 -7.65 -3.90
N VAL A 82 -2.62 -6.75 -4.71
CA VAL A 82 -3.51 -7.13 -5.81
C VAL A 82 -2.64 -7.59 -6.97
N GLN A 83 -2.38 -8.90 -7.01
CA GLN A 83 -1.48 -9.50 -7.98
C GLN A 83 -2.02 -9.31 -9.40
N ARG A 84 -1.17 -8.81 -10.29
CA ARG A 84 -1.42 -8.71 -11.74
C ARG A 84 -0.36 -9.51 -12.50
N MET A 85 -0.63 -9.87 -13.76
CA MET A 85 0.32 -10.63 -14.57
C MET A 85 1.64 -9.86 -14.73
N GLY A 86 2.76 -10.51 -14.42
CA GLY A 86 4.13 -10.04 -14.68
C GLY A 86 4.86 -10.89 -15.75
N PRO A 87 6.17 -10.68 -16.00
CA PRO A 87 7.13 -9.85 -15.26
C PRO A 87 7.15 -8.36 -15.70
N SER A 88 7.71 -7.49 -14.85
CA SER A 88 7.81 -6.03 -15.08
C SER A 88 6.44 -5.34 -15.22
N THR A 89 6.22 -4.53 -16.24
CA THR A 89 4.92 -3.87 -16.48
C THR A 89 3.79 -4.87 -16.67
N GLY A 90 4.08 -6.03 -17.28
CA GLY A 90 3.09 -7.05 -17.59
C GLY A 90 1.94 -6.50 -18.44
N LEU A 91 0.71 -6.92 -18.12
CA LEU A 91 -0.54 -6.45 -18.75
C LEU A 91 -1.41 -5.75 -17.69
N PRO A 92 -1.48 -4.41 -17.66
CA PRO A 92 -2.24 -3.66 -16.65
C PRO A 92 -3.75 -3.93 -16.65
N THR A 93 -4.31 -4.38 -17.78
CA THR A 93 -5.75 -4.61 -18.03
C THR A 93 -6.03 -5.97 -18.70
N GLY A 94 -5.11 -6.93 -18.60
CA GLY A 94 -5.15 -8.18 -19.36
C GLY A 94 -6.31 -9.10 -18.99
N CYS A 95 -7.46 -8.94 -19.65
CA CYS A 95 -8.47 -9.97 -19.83
C CYS A 95 -7.98 -10.89 -20.96
N LYS A 96 -7.23 -11.95 -20.61
CA LYS A 96 -7.03 -13.18 -21.39
C LYS A 96 -6.24 -14.20 -20.59
#